data_AF-A0A1T4VNW7-F1
#
_entry.id   AF-A0A1T4VNW7-F1
#
_cell.length_a   1.000
_cell.length_b   1.000
_cell.length_c   1.000
_cell.angle_alpha   90.00
_cell.angle_beta   90.00
_cell.angle_gamma   90.00
#
_symmetry.space_group_name_H-M   'P 1'
#
loop_
_entity.id
_entity.type
_entity.pdbx_description
1 polymer ?
#
loop_
_entity_poly.entity_id
_entity_poly.type
_entity_poly.pdbx_seq_one_letter_code
_entity_poly.pdbx_strand_id
1 'polypeptide(L)'
;MSRTRLLPYVAVASAISSVAITGNASAHGYMDYPPARQEICYSDGGYWDSSDGSTIPNAACRDAYLESGWYPFVQKSEFAKLVSDYTNQAAVELAVPDGSLCSGADPKKSGMNIPSSEWQSTPIDPSLNGKMTLLYHAATPHNPSFWKIYLSNSSFNPAVDSLKWTDLNLIAEFGNLPVVEINGIKYYQMAITLPTDRTGDAILFSRWQREDPAGEGFYNCSDISFGGDVIPPTWNNIGNLVKSTTDAKAGDTVWFRLFDANGSETLFEKLPIDANNDVESIWTTQLAEIINTSTIAQAGKETADGSITWDSSDIYANAVFAKDKNSTFQLEVKSVPSNSAPTLNAPTSVSVESGKEVTIALSASDADNDALTFTASSGSLSVTGNNASLVYVAPSSTTDITDQILVSVNDGTATTSATITVTIKGAGAVGETNWSADTVYLGGDKVTHLGTTYTAQWWTKGEEPGTSSVWVADKAPNDTEWSTNATYSSGDTATYKGKTYTAKWWTKGDVPTNGGPWHAVL
;
A
#
# COMPACT_ATOMS: atom_id res chain seq x y z
N MET A 1 -33.57 70.74 -14.59
CA MET A 1 -33.90 69.43 -15.20
C MET A 1 -32.60 68.67 -15.43
N SER A 2 -32.20 67.81 -14.49
CA SER A 2 -31.05 66.92 -14.63
C SER A 2 -31.57 65.49 -14.55
N ARG A 3 -31.49 64.75 -15.66
CA ARG A 3 -31.97 63.36 -15.76
C ARG A 3 -30.78 62.41 -15.68
N THR A 4 -30.72 61.72 -14.56
CA THR A 4 -29.84 60.59 -14.26
C THR A 4 -30.11 59.45 -15.24
N ARG A 5 -29.07 58.95 -15.93
CA ARG A 5 -29.12 57.73 -16.75
C ARG A 5 -28.59 56.55 -15.93
N LEU A 6 -29.44 55.55 -15.72
CA LEU A 6 -29.11 54.23 -15.15
C LEU A 6 -28.48 53.35 -16.24
N LEU A 7 -27.35 52.70 -15.93
CA LEU A 7 -26.77 51.60 -16.70
C LEU A 7 -27.53 50.29 -16.41
N PRO A 8 -27.76 49.40 -17.41
CA PRO A 8 -28.26 48.06 -17.15
C PRO A 8 -27.10 47.09 -16.87
N TYR A 9 -27.28 46.26 -15.84
CA TYR A 9 -26.45 45.09 -15.53
C TYR A 9 -26.59 44.03 -16.63
N VAL A 10 -25.46 43.58 -17.18
CA VAL A 10 -25.37 42.38 -18.03
C VAL A 10 -25.21 41.18 -17.10
N ALA A 11 -26.24 40.33 -17.04
CA ALA A 11 -26.15 39.03 -16.38
C ALA A 11 -25.45 38.03 -17.32
N VAL A 12 -24.29 37.53 -16.90
CA VAL A 12 -23.60 36.40 -17.55
C VAL A 12 -24.28 35.12 -17.11
N ALA A 13 -25.04 34.50 -18.01
CA ALA A 13 -25.60 33.16 -17.79
C ALA A 13 -24.52 32.11 -18.08
N SER A 14 -24.02 31.46 -17.03
CA SER A 14 -23.15 30.30 -17.14
C SER A 14 -23.94 29.10 -17.68
N ALA A 15 -23.64 28.69 -18.91
CA ALA A 15 -24.16 27.45 -19.47
C ALA A 15 -23.46 26.26 -18.80
N ILE A 16 -24.15 25.61 -17.87
CA ILE A 16 -23.76 24.29 -17.37
C ILE A 16 -24.10 23.30 -18.49
N SER A 17 -23.07 22.86 -19.22
CA SER A 17 -23.19 21.80 -20.20
C SER A 17 -23.43 20.49 -19.45
N SER A 18 -24.69 20.08 -19.33
CA SER A 18 -25.06 18.75 -18.85
C SER A 18 -24.55 17.72 -19.84
N VAL A 19 -23.43 17.07 -19.50
CA VAL A 19 -23.00 15.82 -20.12
C VAL A 19 -24.09 14.80 -19.81
N ALA A 20 -24.98 14.56 -20.77
CA ALA A 20 -25.89 13.44 -20.72
C ALA A 20 -25.03 12.18 -20.80
N ILE A 21 -24.83 11.51 -19.66
CA ILE A 21 -24.35 10.15 -19.63
C ILE A 21 -25.44 9.34 -20.33
N THR A 22 -25.22 8.97 -21.59
CA THR A 22 -26.05 7.98 -22.28
C THR A 22 -25.82 6.67 -21.56
N GLY A 23 -26.67 6.36 -20.58
CA GLY A 23 -26.77 4.99 -20.08
C GLY A 23 -27.03 4.08 -21.28
N ASN A 24 -26.19 3.05 -21.45
CA ASN A 24 -26.49 1.98 -22.39
C ASN A 24 -27.87 1.45 -21.99
N ALA A 25 -28.89 1.77 -22.78
CA ALA A 25 -30.20 1.18 -22.60
C ALA A 25 -30.02 -0.32 -22.92
N SER A 26 -30.00 -1.16 -21.89
CA SER A 26 -29.96 -2.62 -22.01
C SER A 26 -31.31 -3.10 -22.53
N ALA A 27 -31.56 -2.86 -23.81
CA ALA A 27 -32.74 -3.34 -24.50
C ALA A 27 -32.43 -4.75 -25.03
N HIS A 28 -33.19 -5.74 -24.52
CA HIS A 28 -33.34 -7.13 -24.99
C HIS A 28 -32.41 -8.21 -24.39
N GLY A 29 -32.66 -9.48 -24.73
CA GLY A 29 -32.22 -10.66 -23.95
C GLY A 29 -31.47 -11.71 -24.75
N TYR A 30 -31.02 -12.78 -24.10
CA TYR A 30 -30.22 -13.84 -24.72
C TYR A 30 -30.39 -15.19 -23.99
N MET A 31 -30.02 -16.30 -24.64
CA MET A 31 -29.95 -17.61 -23.98
C MET A 31 -28.82 -17.60 -22.95
N ASP A 32 -29.20 -17.81 -21.69
CA ASP A 32 -28.29 -17.86 -20.54
C ASP A 32 -27.90 -19.31 -20.21
N TYR A 33 -28.82 -20.26 -20.42
CA TYR A 33 -28.52 -21.69 -20.28
C TYR A 33 -29.25 -22.57 -21.31
N PRO A 34 -28.52 -23.43 -22.05
CA PRO A 34 -27.09 -23.34 -22.32
C PRO A 34 -26.72 -21.96 -22.86
N PRO A 35 -25.59 -21.36 -22.47
CA PRO A 35 -25.27 -19.99 -22.86
C PRO A 35 -25.13 -19.85 -24.37
N ALA A 36 -25.64 -18.74 -24.91
CA ALA A 36 -25.43 -18.40 -26.31
C ALA A 36 -23.97 -18.02 -26.58
N ARG A 37 -23.47 -18.21 -27.80
CA ARG A 37 -22.09 -17.85 -28.22
C ARG A 37 -21.68 -16.45 -27.78
N GLN A 38 -22.55 -15.47 -28.03
CA GLN A 38 -22.26 -14.08 -27.70
C GLN A 38 -22.25 -13.80 -26.19
N GLU A 39 -22.95 -14.61 -25.38
CA GLU A 39 -22.90 -14.49 -23.92
C GLU A 39 -21.56 -14.97 -23.39
N ILE A 40 -21.06 -16.09 -23.91
CA ILE A 40 -19.73 -16.62 -23.59
C ILE A 40 -18.66 -15.58 -23.93
N CYS A 41 -18.66 -15.07 -25.16
CA CYS A 41 -17.65 -14.08 -25.58
C CYS A 41 -17.73 -12.75 -24.82
N TYR A 42 -18.92 -12.33 -24.40
CA TYR A 42 -19.06 -11.18 -23.50
C TYR A 42 -18.46 -11.47 -22.12
N SER A 43 -18.78 -12.62 -21.55
CA SER A 43 -18.38 -13.00 -20.19
C SER A 43 -16.87 -13.28 -20.07
N ASP A 44 -16.25 -13.84 -21.11
CA ASP A 44 -14.80 -14.09 -21.16
C ASP A 44 -13.97 -12.79 -21.20
N GLY A 45 -14.53 -11.68 -21.69
CA GLY A 45 -13.88 -10.38 -21.69
C GLY A 45 -12.66 -10.28 -22.62
N GLY A 46 -11.72 -9.39 -22.30
CA GLY A 46 -10.46 -9.18 -23.03
C GLY A 46 -10.57 -8.38 -24.34
N TYR A 47 -11.76 -8.18 -24.89
CA TYR A 47 -11.98 -7.52 -26.20
C TYR A 47 -11.84 -5.98 -26.19
N TRP A 48 -11.50 -5.38 -25.05
CA TRP A 48 -11.16 -3.95 -24.93
C TRP A 48 -9.66 -3.68 -24.91
N ASP A 49 -8.86 -4.69 -24.57
CA ASP A 49 -7.48 -4.50 -24.14
C ASP A 49 -6.47 -4.63 -25.29
N SER A 50 -6.91 -5.18 -26.42
CA SER A 50 -6.11 -5.31 -27.64
C SER A 50 -6.96 -5.10 -28.89
N SER A 51 -6.33 -4.56 -29.94
CA SER A 51 -6.96 -4.39 -31.26
C SER A 51 -6.84 -5.62 -32.16
N ASP A 52 -5.91 -6.52 -31.85
CA ASP A 52 -5.69 -7.79 -32.55
C ASP A 52 -6.36 -8.99 -31.83
N GLY A 53 -7.09 -8.72 -30.74
CA GLY A 53 -7.80 -9.74 -29.97
C GLY A 53 -6.90 -10.67 -29.18
N SER A 54 -5.58 -10.40 -29.06
CA SER A 54 -4.63 -11.28 -28.35
C SER A 54 -4.98 -11.50 -26.88
N THR A 55 -5.76 -10.59 -26.29
CA THR A 55 -6.23 -10.62 -24.91
C THR A 55 -7.56 -11.35 -24.74
N ILE A 56 -8.20 -11.80 -25.83
CA ILE A 56 -9.43 -12.61 -25.78
C ILE A 56 -9.03 -14.08 -25.58
N PRO A 57 -9.34 -14.68 -24.42
CA PRO A 57 -8.83 -16.00 -24.05
C PRO A 57 -9.40 -17.11 -24.93
N ASN A 58 -10.70 -17.06 -25.22
CA ASN A 58 -11.41 -18.03 -26.03
C ASN A 58 -11.10 -17.85 -27.52
N ALA A 59 -10.61 -18.91 -28.17
CA ALA A 59 -10.13 -18.87 -29.54
C ALA A 59 -11.25 -18.58 -30.55
N ALA A 60 -12.43 -19.19 -30.42
CA ALA A 60 -13.56 -18.90 -31.30
C ALA A 60 -14.09 -17.48 -31.10
N CYS A 61 -14.14 -17.00 -29.85
CA CYS A 61 -14.48 -15.60 -29.58
C CYS A 61 -13.47 -14.62 -30.18
N ARG A 62 -12.17 -14.94 -30.13
CA ARG A 62 -11.14 -14.13 -30.77
C ARG A 62 -11.30 -14.10 -32.29
N ASP A 63 -11.60 -15.23 -32.93
CA ASP A 63 -11.87 -15.26 -34.38
C ASP A 63 -13.12 -14.45 -34.74
N ALA A 64 -14.18 -14.55 -33.92
CA ALA A 64 -15.39 -13.74 -34.08
C ALA A 64 -15.12 -12.23 -33.94
N TYR A 65 -14.24 -11.85 -33.00
CA TYR A 65 -13.78 -10.48 -32.83
C TYR A 65 -12.97 -9.98 -34.03
N LEU A 66 -12.06 -10.79 -34.56
CA LEU A 66 -11.25 -10.43 -35.72
C LEU A 66 -12.09 -10.22 -36.98
N GLU A 67 -13.21 -10.94 -37.10
CA GLU A 67 -14.15 -10.81 -38.22
C GLU A 67 -15.07 -9.58 -38.09
N SER A 68 -15.61 -9.31 -36.89
CA SER A 68 -16.71 -8.33 -36.75
C SER A 68 -16.57 -7.33 -35.60
N GLY A 69 -15.42 -7.33 -34.92
CA GLY A 69 -15.09 -6.44 -33.79
C GLY A 69 -15.77 -6.83 -32.48
N TRP A 70 -15.78 -5.90 -31.52
CA TRP A 70 -16.40 -6.08 -30.19
C TRP A 70 -17.94 -5.95 -30.19
N TYR A 71 -18.53 -5.43 -31.27
CA TYR A 71 -19.97 -5.15 -31.35
C TYR A 71 -20.86 -6.35 -30.99
N PRO A 72 -20.64 -7.58 -31.49
CA PRO A 72 -21.47 -8.73 -31.11
C PRO A 72 -21.42 -9.06 -29.62
N PHE A 73 -20.33 -8.74 -28.92
CA PHE A 73 -20.20 -9.11 -27.50
C PHE A 73 -20.98 -8.13 -26.64
N VAL A 74 -20.86 -6.82 -26.89
CA VAL A 74 -21.56 -5.82 -26.08
C VAL A 74 -23.05 -5.71 -26.44
N GLN A 75 -23.42 -6.05 -27.68
CA GLN A 75 -24.82 -6.15 -28.12
C GLN A 75 -25.36 -7.57 -27.96
N LYS A 76 -24.88 -8.31 -26.95
CA LYS A 76 -25.29 -9.70 -26.68
C LYS A 76 -26.80 -9.88 -26.55
N SER A 77 -27.49 -8.85 -26.08
CA SER A 77 -28.93 -8.74 -25.91
C SER A 77 -29.73 -8.58 -27.21
N GLU A 78 -29.10 -8.14 -28.30
CA GLU A 78 -29.81 -7.65 -29.50
C GLU A 78 -29.37 -8.39 -30.76
N PHE A 79 -29.29 -9.73 -30.70
CA PHE A 79 -29.15 -10.57 -31.89
C PHE A 79 -30.50 -10.71 -32.57
N ALA A 80 -30.96 -9.61 -33.18
CA ALA A 80 -32.34 -9.42 -33.58
C ALA A 80 -32.52 -9.09 -35.07
N LYS A 81 -33.71 -9.39 -35.60
CA LYS A 81 -34.15 -9.01 -36.94
C LYS A 81 -35.62 -8.63 -36.94
N LEU A 82 -35.94 -7.52 -37.61
CA LEU A 82 -37.32 -7.11 -37.88
C LEU A 82 -37.87 -7.87 -39.08
N VAL A 83 -38.95 -8.63 -38.88
CA VAL A 83 -39.66 -9.38 -39.93
C VAL A 83 -41.15 -9.14 -39.75
N SER A 84 -41.75 -8.22 -40.51
CA SER A 84 -43.18 -7.92 -40.35
C SER A 84 -44.10 -9.11 -40.67
N ASP A 85 -43.72 -9.96 -41.63
CA ASP A 85 -44.40 -11.23 -41.96
C ASP A 85 -43.81 -12.41 -41.16
N TYR A 86 -43.61 -12.22 -39.85
CA TYR A 86 -42.88 -13.17 -38.99
C TYR A 86 -43.54 -14.56 -38.88
N THR A 87 -44.82 -14.71 -39.22
CA THR A 87 -45.51 -16.01 -39.21
C THR A 87 -45.22 -16.83 -40.48
N ASN A 88 -44.70 -16.20 -41.53
CA ASN A 88 -44.27 -16.86 -42.77
C ASN A 88 -42.80 -17.25 -42.68
N GLN A 89 -42.53 -18.55 -42.58
CA GLN A 89 -41.15 -19.07 -42.46
C GLN A 89 -40.26 -18.62 -43.63
N ALA A 90 -40.77 -18.60 -44.86
CA ALA A 90 -39.98 -18.16 -46.01
C ALA A 90 -39.57 -16.68 -45.92
N ALA A 91 -40.40 -15.82 -45.31
CA ALA A 91 -40.05 -14.42 -45.06
C ALA A 91 -38.96 -14.28 -43.98
N VAL A 92 -39.01 -15.13 -42.95
CA VAL A 92 -38.00 -15.19 -41.88
C VAL A 92 -36.66 -15.65 -42.44
N GLU A 93 -36.64 -16.72 -43.23
CA GLU A 93 -35.42 -17.25 -43.86
C GLU A 93 -34.84 -16.28 -44.89
N LEU A 94 -35.68 -15.51 -45.58
CA LEU A 94 -35.21 -14.44 -46.46
C LEU A 94 -34.53 -13.30 -45.67
N ALA A 95 -35.06 -12.96 -44.50
CA ALA A 95 -34.52 -11.89 -43.66
C ALA A 95 -33.29 -12.31 -42.85
N VAL A 96 -33.22 -13.60 -42.46
CA VAL A 96 -32.10 -14.24 -41.78
C VAL A 96 -31.59 -15.38 -42.66
N PRO A 97 -30.83 -15.09 -43.74
CA PRO A 97 -30.41 -16.11 -44.69
C PRO A 97 -29.41 -17.10 -44.11
N ASP A 98 -29.28 -18.25 -44.77
CA ASP A 98 -28.26 -19.26 -44.52
C ASP A 98 -26.86 -18.66 -44.30
N GLY A 99 -26.14 -19.17 -43.30
CA GLY A 99 -24.84 -18.67 -42.88
C GLY A 99 -24.86 -17.38 -42.04
N SER A 100 -26.04 -16.84 -41.71
CA SER A 100 -26.17 -15.65 -40.86
C SER A 100 -27.06 -15.84 -39.63
N LEU A 101 -27.43 -17.08 -39.34
CA LEU A 101 -28.39 -17.42 -38.28
C LEU A 101 -27.87 -16.99 -36.90
N CYS A 102 -26.60 -17.30 -36.59
CA CYS A 102 -26.00 -16.99 -35.29
C CYS A 102 -25.70 -15.51 -35.08
N SER A 103 -25.82 -14.67 -36.11
CA SER A 103 -25.70 -13.21 -36.02
C SER A 103 -27.04 -12.48 -36.12
N GLY A 104 -28.16 -13.20 -36.28
CA GLY A 104 -29.47 -12.61 -36.59
C GLY A 104 -29.45 -11.82 -37.91
N ALA A 105 -28.54 -12.16 -38.84
CA ALA A 105 -28.29 -11.43 -40.08
C ALA A 105 -27.92 -9.94 -39.91
N ASP A 106 -27.30 -9.60 -38.79
CA ASP A 106 -26.60 -8.33 -38.62
C ASP A 106 -25.13 -8.49 -39.06
N PRO A 107 -24.66 -7.76 -40.09
CA PRO A 107 -23.29 -7.86 -40.57
C PRO A 107 -22.26 -7.40 -39.54
N LYS A 108 -22.64 -6.56 -38.56
CA LYS A 108 -21.74 -6.17 -37.46
C LYS A 108 -21.53 -7.28 -36.44
N LYS A 109 -22.20 -8.43 -36.61
CA LYS A 109 -22.15 -9.58 -35.72
C LYS A 109 -21.72 -10.85 -36.47
N SER A 110 -21.18 -10.71 -37.70
CA SER A 110 -20.89 -11.83 -38.61
C SER A 110 -19.92 -12.87 -38.05
N GLY A 111 -19.01 -12.47 -37.15
CA GLY A 111 -18.07 -13.36 -36.49
C GLY A 111 -18.72 -14.51 -35.72
N MET A 112 -19.96 -14.33 -35.24
CA MET A 112 -20.71 -15.39 -34.55
C MET A 112 -21.14 -16.54 -35.47
N ASN A 113 -21.06 -16.37 -36.79
CA ASN A 113 -21.40 -17.40 -37.76
C ASN A 113 -20.21 -18.28 -38.16
N ILE A 114 -18.99 -17.94 -37.72
CA ILE A 114 -17.77 -18.67 -38.11
C ILE A 114 -17.86 -20.13 -37.62
N PRO A 115 -17.70 -21.14 -38.49
CA PRO A 115 -17.52 -22.52 -38.05
C PRO A 115 -16.19 -22.68 -37.31
N SER A 116 -16.20 -23.35 -36.16
CA SER A 116 -14.99 -23.54 -35.35
C SER A 116 -15.15 -24.72 -34.38
N SER A 117 -14.10 -25.51 -34.21
CA SER A 117 -14.00 -26.52 -33.14
C SER A 117 -13.78 -25.90 -31.77
N GLU A 118 -13.42 -24.62 -31.72
CA GLU A 118 -13.06 -23.91 -30.49
C GLU A 118 -14.26 -23.22 -29.83
N TRP A 119 -15.47 -23.34 -30.40
CA TRP A 119 -16.68 -22.87 -29.73
C TRP A 119 -16.89 -23.68 -28.45
N GLN A 120 -16.88 -23.01 -27.31
CA GLN A 120 -17.17 -23.64 -26.03
C GLN A 120 -18.59 -24.20 -26.04
N SER A 121 -18.72 -25.49 -25.75
CA SER A 121 -19.97 -26.22 -25.78
C SER A 121 -20.43 -26.64 -24.37
N THR A 122 -21.74 -26.65 -24.15
CA THR A 122 -22.32 -27.19 -22.91
C THR A 122 -22.53 -28.70 -23.05
N PRO A 123 -21.89 -29.53 -22.20
CA PRO A 123 -22.09 -30.97 -22.24
C PRO A 123 -23.52 -31.33 -21.82
N ILE A 124 -24.16 -32.21 -22.58
CA ILE A 124 -25.50 -32.72 -22.26
C ILE A 124 -25.38 -33.83 -21.23
N ASP A 125 -25.95 -33.62 -20.04
CA ASP A 125 -25.97 -34.62 -18.98
C ASP A 125 -26.84 -35.84 -19.38
N PRO A 126 -26.25 -37.03 -19.59
CA PRO A 126 -26.98 -38.23 -19.98
C PRO A 126 -27.93 -38.72 -18.88
N SER A 127 -27.69 -38.35 -17.60
CA SER A 127 -28.56 -38.71 -16.48
C SER A 127 -29.93 -38.03 -16.53
N LEU A 128 -30.04 -36.89 -17.23
CA LEU A 128 -31.29 -36.18 -17.41
C LEU A 128 -32.19 -36.83 -18.48
N ASN A 129 -31.74 -37.91 -19.13
CA ASN A 129 -32.48 -38.67 -20.13
C ASN A 129 -33.07 -37.75 -21.23
N GLY A 130 -32.21 -36.86 -21.75
CA GLY A 130 -32.56 -35.88 -22.78
C GLY A 130 -33.36 -34.67 -22.28
N LYS A 131 -33.76 -34.61 -21.00
CA LYS A 131 -34.49 -33.45 -20.48
C LYS A 131 -33.55 -32.29 -20.20
N MET A 132 -33.94 -31.09 -20.62
CA MET A 132 -33.20 -29.87 -20.33
C MET A 132 -34.18 -28.72 -20.11
N THR A 133 -33.86 -27.85 -19.15
CA THR A 133 -34.58 -26.59 -18.95
C THR A 133 -33.70 -25.47 -19.47
N LEU A 134 -34.15 -24.83 -20.55
CA LEU A 134 -33.51 -23.64 -21.08
C LEU A 134 -33.85 -22.43 -20.22
N LEU A 135 -32.86 -21.56 -20.01
CA LEU A 135 -33.03 -20.25 -19.37
C LEU A 135 -32.70 -19.16 -20.38
N TYR A 136 -33.68 -18.35 -20.73
CA TYR A 136 -33.46 -17.16 -21.53
C TYR A 136 -33.51 -15.92 -20.65
N HIS A 137 -32.41 -15.19 -20.51
CA HIS A 137 -32.36 -13.96 -19.75
C HIS A 137 -33.19 -12.88 -20.46
N ALA A 138 -34.28 -12.45 -19.82
CA ALA A 138 -35.21 -11.47 -20.32
C ALA A 138 -34.96 -10.10 -19.67
N ALA A 139 -33.85 -9.46 -20.00
CA ALA A 139 -33.49 -8.15 -19.45
C ALA A 139 -34.62 -7.11 -19.67
N THR A 140 -35.22 -7.12 -20.87
CA THR A 140 -36.48 -6.44 -21.16
C THR A 140 -37.47 -7.45 -21.74
N PRO A 141 -38.45 -7.95 -20.95
CA PRO A 141 -39.44 -8.89 -21.45
C PRO A 141 -40.45 -8.25 -22.42
N HIS A 142 -40.83 -8.99 -23.45
CA HIS A 142 -41.82 -8.58 -24.45
C HIS A 142 -42.87 -9.66 -24.63
N ASN A 143 -44.08 -9.38 -24.16
CA ASN A 143 -45.26 -10.22 -24.32
C ASN A 143 -46.39 -9.39 -24.96
N PRO A 144 -47.19 -9.94 -25.90
CA PRO A 144 -47.17 -11.32 -26.36
C PRO A 144 -45.96 -11.65 -27.25
N SER A 145 -45.45 -12.88 -27.10
CA SER A 145 -44.37 -13.44 -27.92
C SER A 145 -44.50 -14.96 -28.02
N PHE A 146 -43.74 -15.60 -28.90
CA PHE A 146 -43.62 -17.05 -28.97
C PHE A 146 -42.17 -17.49 -29.20
N TRP A 147 -41.92 -18.78 -29.04
CA TRP A 147 -40.60 -19.39 -29.09
C TRP A 147 -40.59 -20.56 -30.05
N LYS A 148 -39.51 -20.65 -30.84
CA LYS A 148 -39.15 -21.84 -31.59
C LYS A 148 -37.74 -22.25 -31.22
N ILE A 149 -37.57 -23.49 -30.78
CA ILE A 149 -36.28 -24.07 -30.43
C ILE A 149 -35.95 -25.14 -31.44
N TYR A 150 -34.80 -24.98 -32.07
CA TYR A 150 -34.28 -25.88 -33.07
C TYR A 150 -32.99 -26.52 -32.58
N LEU A 151 -32.71 -27.71 -33.10
CA LEU A 151 -31.48 -28.44 -32.90
C LEU A 151 -30.90 -28.71 -34.28
N SER A 152 -29.59 -28.49 -34.48
CA SER A 152 -28.93 -28.87 -35.74
C SER A 152 -29.15 -30.35 -36.04
N ASN A 153 -29.21 -30.79 -37.28
CA ASN A 153 -29.39 -32.21 -37.62
C ASN A 153 -28.07 -32.99 -37.38
N SER A 154 -28.11 -34.32 -37.44
CA SER A 154 -26.93 -35.17 -37.15
C SER A 154 -25.84 -35.12 -38.21
N SER A 155 -26.12 -34.56 -39.40
CA SER A 155 -25.12 -34.37 -40.46
C SER A 155 -24.35 -33.04 -40.36
N PHE A 156 -24.84 -32.09 -39.55
CA PHE A 156 -24.19 -30.79 -39.39
C PHE A 156 -22.98 -30.90 -38.46
N ASN A 157 -21.83 -30.38 -38.91
CA ASN A 157 -20.61 -30.31 -38.12
C ASN A 157 -20.25 -28.85 -37.78
N PRO A 158 -20.44 -28.39 -36.52
CA PRO A 158 -20.18 -27.00 -36.13
C PRO A 158 -18.73 -26.55 -36.31
N ALA A 159 -17.78 -27.49 -36.41
CA ALA A 159 -16.37 -27.17 -36.58
C ALA A 159 -16.02 -26.65 -37.98
N VAL A 160 -16.82 -26.99 -38.99
CA VAL A 160 -16.49 -26.73 -40.41
C VAL A 160 -17.67 -26.25 -41.26
N ASP A 161 -18.90 -26.53 -40.84
CA ASP A 161 -20.09 -26.17 -41.61
C ASP A 161 -20.66 -24.82 -41.16
N SER A 162 -20.96 -23.97 -42.15
CA SER A 162 -21.75 -22.77 -41.93
C SER A 162 -23.23 -23.14 -41.77
N LEU A 163 -23.83 -22.80 -40.63
CA LEU A 163 -25.21 -23.17 -40.27
C LEU A 163 -26.25 -22.63 -41.26
N LYS A 164 -27.17 -23.50 -41.69
CA LYS A 164 -28.30 -23.19 -42.60
C LYS A 164 -29.63 -23.59 -41.98
N TRP A 165 -30.73 -23.07 -42.51
CA TRP A 165 -32.07 -23.48 -42.06
C TRP A 165 -32.36 -24.95 -42.34
N THR A 166 -31.85 -25.50 -43.45
CA THR A 166 -31.95 -26.93 -43.75
C THR A 166 -31.19 -27.81 -42.78
N ASP A 167 -30.24 -27.22 -42.04
CA ASP A 167 -29.48 -27.93 -41.02
C ASP A 167 -30.24 -28.01 -39.70
N LEU A 168 -31.39 -27.35 -39.55
CA LEU A 168 -32.12 -27.26 -38.29
C LEU A 168 -33.37 -28.14 -38.28
N ASN A 169 -33.59 -28.82 -37.16
CA ASN A 169 -34.84 -29.52 -36.86
C ASN A 169 -35.54 -28.80 -35.72
N LEU A 170 -36.80 -28.42 -35.91
CA LEU A 170 -37.63 -27.84 -34.86
C LEU A 170 -37.92 -28.94 -33.82
N ILE A 171 -37.51 -28.72 -32.57
CA ILE A 171 -37.65 -29.69 -31.48
C ILE A 171 -38.64 -29.26 -30.40
N ALA A 172 -38.91 -27.95 -30.27
CA ALA A 172 -39.92 -27.45 -29.35
C ALA A 172 -40.48 -26.10 -29.81
N GLU A 173 -41.75 -25.86 -29.48
CA GLU A 173 -42.43 -24.57 -29.63
C GLU A 173 -43.10 -24.19 -28.32
N PHE A 174 -43.07 -22.90 -27.99
CA PHE A 174 -43.79 -22.35 -26.85
C PHE A 174 -44.54 -21.10 -27.29
N GLY A 175 -45.76 -20.92 -26.80
CA GLY A 175 -46.50 -19.67 -27.01
C GLY A 175 -46.01 -18.55 -26.08
N ASN A 176 -46.93 -17.68 -25.69
CA ASN A 176 -46.64 -16.59 -24.76
C ASN A 176 -46.36 -17.12 -23.35
N LEU A 177 -45.07 -17.20 -23.00
CA LEU A 177 -44.61 -17.66 -21.70
C LEU A 177 -44.64 -16.53 -20.66
N PRO A 178 -44.94 -16.83 -19.38
CA PRO A 178 -44.72 -15.89 -18.30
C PRO A 178 -43.22 -15.72 -18.03
N VAL A 179 -42.85 -14.54 -17.56
CA VAL A 179 -41.52 -14.30 -17.01
C VAL A 179 -41.47 -14.87 -15.60
N VAL A 180 -40.42 -15.60 -15.28
CA VAL A 180 -40.07 -16.02 -13.92
C VAL A 180 -38.89 -15.20 -13.42
N GLU A 181 -38.81 -15.00 -12.11
CA GLU A 181 -37.67 -14.31 -11.49
C GLU A 181 -36.87 -15.33 -10.67
N ILE A 182 -35.56 -15.41 -10.93
CA ILE A 182 -34.63 -16.29 -10.24
C ILE A 182 -33.49 -15.40 -9.77
N ASN A 183 -33.29 -15.30 -8.44
CA ASN A 183 -32.25 -14.46 -7.84
C ASN A 183 -32.28 -12.99 -8.31
N GLY A 184 -33.48 -12.41 -8.51
CA GLY A 184 -33.64 -11.03 -8.97
C GLY A 184 -33.43 -10.83 -10.48
N ILE A 185 -33.14 -11.89 -11.24
CA ILE A 185 -32.98 -11.84 -12.69
C ILE A 185 -34.21 -12.48 -13.35
N LYS A 186 -34.71 -11.83 -14.41
CA LYS A 186 -35.91 -12.23 -15.14
C LYS A 186 -35.56 -13.23 -16.25
N TYR A 187 -36.30 -14.34 -16.31
CA TYR A 187 -36.11 -15.38 -17.31
C TYR A 187 -37.41 -15.81 -17.96
N TYR A 188 -37.31 -16.33 -19.18
CA TYR A 188 -38.25 -17.33 -19.69
C TYR A 188 -37.65 -18.72 -19.48
N GLN A 189 -38.44 -19.62 -18.88
CA GLN A 189 -38.06 -21.02 -18.68
C GLN A 189 -38.76 -21.91 -19.71
N MET A 190 -37.99 -22.77 -20.37
CA MET A 190 -38.51 -23.68 -21.40
C MET A 190 -37.99 -25.09 -21.17
N ALA A 191 -38.87 -26.04 -20.86
CA ALA A 191 -38.51 -27.44 -20.75
C ALA A 191 -38.53 -28.09 -22.13
N ILE A 192 -37.38 -28.60 -22.59
CA ILE A 192 -37.22 -29.29 -23.87
C ILE A 192 -36.82 -30.76 -23.66
N THR A 193 -36.97 -31.56 -24.70
CA THR A 193 -36.45 -32.94 -24.76
C THR A 193 -35.53 -33.07 -25.96
N LEU A 194 -34.28 -33.41 -25.71
CA LEU A 194 -33.25 -33.69 -26.70
C LEU A 194 -33.24 -35.19 -27.06
N PRO A 195 -32.83 -35.54 -28.29
CA PRO A 195 -32.61 -36.94 -28.67
C PRO A 195 -31.55 -37.61 -27.77
N THR A 196 -31.83 -38.81 -27.30
CA THR A 196 -30.93 -39.57 -26.40
C THR A 196 -29.95 -40.49 -27.13
N ASP A 197 -30.16 -40.68 -28.44
CA ASP A 197 -29.33 -41.49 -29.34
C ASP A 197 -28.30 -40.67 -30.12
N ARG A 198 -28.28 -39.35 -29.90
CA ARG A 198 -27.34 -38.44 -30.54
C ARG A 198 -25.97 -38.48 -29.87
N THR A 199 -24.92 -38.23 -30.67
CA THR A 199 -23.53 -38.07 -30.23
C THR A 199 -22.88 -36.90 -30.96
N GLY A 200 -21.78 -36.38 -30.42
CA GLY A 200 -21.01 -35.28 -31.00
C GLY A 200 -21.63 -33.90 -30.74
N ASP A 201 -20.96 -32.88 -31.28
CA ASP A 201 -21.34 -31.49 -31.08
C ASP A 201 -22.55 -31.09 -31.92
N ALA A 202 -23.33 -30.14 -31.39
CA ALA A 202 -24.54 -29.65 -32.01
C ALA A 202 -24.79 -28.19 -31.61
N ILE A 203 -25.69 -27.54 -32.35
CA ILE A 203 -26.15 -26.19 -32.03
C ILE A 203 -27.62 -26.25 -31.64
N LEU A 204 -27.95 -25.70 -30.47
CA LEU A 204 -29.30 -25.27 -30.15
C LEU A 204 -29.50 -23.86 -30.69
N PHE A 205 -30.47 -23.72 -31.59
CA PHE A 205 -30.84 -22.44 -32.16
C PHE A 205 -32.20 -22.01 -31.63
N SER A 206 -32.25 -20.86 -30.95
CA SER A 206 -33.49 -20.33 -30.39
C SER A 206 -33.96 -19.11 -31.17
N ARG A 207 -35.26 -19.06 -31.46
CA ARG A 207 -35.96 -17.89 -31.99
C ARG A 207 -37.01 -17.44 -30.98
N TRP A 208 -36.80 -16.26 -30.38
CA TRP A 208 -37.82 -15.54 -29.61
C TRP A 208 -38.49 -14.52 -30.52
N GLN A 209 -39.78 -14.68 -30.82
CA GLN A 209 -40.50 -13.80 -31.74
C GLN A 209 -41.51 -12.96 -30.99
N ARG A 210 -41.41 -11.63 -31.08
CA ARG A 210 -42.46 -10.73 -30.61
C ARG A 210 -43.67 -10.77 -31.53
N GLU A 211 -44.86 -10.71 -30.94
CA GLU A 211 -46.13 -10.66 -31.66
C GLU A 211 -46.65 -9.22 -31.75
N ASP A 212 -45.99 -8.43 -32.58
CA ASP A 212 -46.36 -7.04 -32.84
C ASP A 212 -46.05 -6.63 -34.30
N PRO A 213 -46.57 -5.50 -34.80
CA PRO A 213 -46.40 -5.12 -36.20
C PRO A 213 -44.96 -4.91 -36.69
N ALA A 214 -44.01 -4.62 -35.78
CA ALA A 214 -42.59 -4.52 -36.15
C ALA A 214 -41.97 -5.90 -36.36
N GLY A 215 -42.51 -6.93 -35.69
CA GLY A 215 -42.14 -8.32 -35.90
C GLY A 215 -40.70 -8.63 -35.55
N GLU A 216 -40.16 -7.99 -34.52
CA GLU A 216 -38.80 -8.24 -34.05
C GLU A 216 -38.64 -9.66 -33.48
N GLY A 217 -37.72 -10.43 -34.04
CA GLY A 217 -37.30 -11.72 -33.52
C GLY A 217 -35.84 -11.70 -33.07
N PHE A 218 -35.52 -12.45 -32.00
CA PHE A 218 -34.17 -12.64 -31.47
C PHE A 218 -33.70 -14.06 -31.74
N TYR A 219 -32.45 -14.20 -32.19
CA TYR A 219 -31.88 -15.43 -32.71
C TYR A 219 -30.57 -15.72 -31.98
N ASN A 220 -30.46 -16.86 -31.30
CA ASN A 220 -29.25 -17.24 -30.59
C ASN A 220 -28.81 -18.66 -30.96
N CYS A 221 -27.50 -18.86 -31.07
CA CYS A 221 -26.86 -20.17 -31.17
C CYS A 221 -26.20 -20.50 -29.83
N SER A 222 -26.49 -21.67 -29.28
CA SER A 222 -25.83 -22.22 -28.09
C SER A 222 -25.19 -23.54 -28.48
N ASP A 223 -23.87 -23.66 -28.33
CA ASP A 223 -23.15 -24.88 -28.67
C ASP A 223 -23.30 -25.90 -27.54
N ILE A 224 -23.60 -27.14 -27.89
CA ILE A 224 -23.81 -28.25 -26.95
C ILE A 224 -23.09 -29.50 -27.45
N SER A 225 -22.77 -30.43 -26.55
CA SER A 225 -22.10 -31.69 -26.92
C SER A 225 -22.84 -32.91 -26.37
N PHE A 226 -23.17 -33.85 -27.25
CA PHE A 226 -23.79 -35.13 -26.89
C PHE A 226 -22.72 -36.21 -26.73
N GLY A 227 -22.61 -36.80 -25.54
CA GLY A 227 -21.69 -37.93 -25.33
C GLY A 227 -20.21 -37.56 -25.31
N GLY A 228 -19.85 -36.29 -25.17
CA GLY A 228 -18.61 -35.94 -24.49
C GLY A 228 -18.66 -36.47 -23.07
N ASP A 229 -17.51 -36.80 -22.47
CA ASP A 229 -17.45 -36.97 -21.02
C ASP A 229 -18.22 -35.80 -20.41
N VAL A 230 -19.17 -36.10 -19.51
CA VAL A 230 -19.68 -35.05 -18.64
C VAL A 230 -18.45 -34.61 -17.87
N ILE A 231 -17.81 -33.52 -18.31
CA ILE A 231 -17.04 -32.71 -17.40
C ILE A 231 -18.13 -31.86 -16.75
N PRO A 232 -18.69 -32.28 -15.60
CA PRO A 232 -19.41 -31.30 -14.80
C PRO A 232 -18.42 -30.15 -14.60
N PRO A 233 -18.83 -28.87 -14.73
CA PRO A 233 -17.96 -27.78 -14.31
C PRO A 233 -17.75 -27.94 -12.79
N THR A 234 -16.74 -28.71 -12.39
CA THR A 234 -16.38 -28.94 -10.99
C THR A 234 -15.45 -27.86 -10.46
N TRP A 235 -14.92 -27.03 -11.36
CA TRP A 235 -14.02 -25.95 -11.06
C TRP A 235 -14.53 -24.71 -11.77
N ASN A 236 -15.04 -23.77 -10.99
CA ASN A 236 -15.53 -22.49 -11.47
C ASN A 236 -14.40 -21.48 -11.29
N ASN A 237 -14.01 -20.78 -12.35
CA ASN A 237 -13.05 -19.68 -12.23
C ASN A 237 -13.66 -18.56 -11.37
N ILE A 238 -12.97 -18.18 -10.30
CA ILE A 238 -13.39 -17.12 -9.38
C ILE A 238 -12.42 -15.92 -9.37
N GLY A 239 -11.46 -15.87 -10.31
CA GLY A 239 -10.60 -14.72 -10.59
C GLY A 239 -9.10 -15.04 -10.63
N ASN A 240 -8.31 -14.12 -11.20
CA ASN A 240 -6.86 -14.28 -11.35
C ASN A 240 -6.13 -14.37 -10.00
N LEU A 241 -5.27 -15.37 -9.83
CA LEU A 241 -4.56 -15.59 -8.55
C LEU A 241 -3.70 -14.38 -8.18
N VAL A 242 -2.91 -13.88 -9.13
CA VAL A 242 -1.93 -12.82 -8.92
C VAL A 242 -2.23 -11.66 -9.86
N LYS A 243 -2.02 -10.44 -9.37
CA LYS A 243 -2.06 -9.20 -10.17
C LYS A 243 -0.66 -8.64 -10.27
N SER A 244 -0.34 -7.92 -11.34
CA SER A 244 0.99 -7.31 -11.56
C SER A 244 1.45 -6.33 -10.47
N THR A 245 0.57 -5.95 -9.56
CA THR A 245 0.86 -5.09 -8.40
C THR A 245 1.14 -5.87 -7.12
N THR A 246 1.04 -7.19 -7.13
CA THR A 246 1.18 -8.04 -5.95
C THR A 246 2.59 -8.62 -5.90
N ASP A 247 3.45 -8.03 -5.08
CA ASP A 247 4.82 -8.48 -4.86
C ASP A 247 5.06 -8.80 -3.38
N ALA A 248 5.88 -9.80 -3.10
CA ALA A 248 6.17 -10.27 -1.74
C ALA A 248 7.69 -10.48 -1.59
N LYS A 249 8.24 -10.02 -0.48
CA LYS A 249 9.69 -10.00 -0.23
C LYS A 249 10.07 -10.89 0.94
N ALA A 250 11.35 -11.25 1.03
CA ALA A 250 11.88 -12.00 2.16
C ALA A 250 11.47 -11.35 3.51
N GLY A 251 10.85 -12.13 4.38
CA GLY A 251 10.21 -11.69 5.62
C GLY A 251 8.70 -11.74 5.55
N ASP A 252 8.08 -11.44 4.41
CA ASP A 252 6.63 -11.40 4.25
C ASP A 252 5.98 -12.78 4.45
N THR A 253 4.66 -12.79 4.62
CA THR A 253 3.86 -14.01 4.51
C THR A 253 2.69 -13.77 3.58
N VAL A 254 2.58 -14.57 2.52
CA VAL A 254 1.44 -14.52 1.59
C VAL A 254 0.28 -15.34 2.17
N TRP A 255 -0.90 -14.73 2.26
CA TRP A 255 -2.11 -15.31 2.82
C TRP A 255 -3.14 -15.51 1.71
N PHE A 256 -3.58 -16.75 1.53
CA PHE A 256 -4.66 -17.10 0.61
C PHE A 256 -5.88 -17.55 1.39
N ARG A 257 -7.04 -16.96 1.12
CA ARG A 257 -8.31 -17.31 1.78
C ARG A 257 -9.39 -17.58 0.77
N LEU A 258 -10.19 -18.61 1.01
CA LEU A 258 -11.41 -18.90 0.26
C LEU A 258 -12.63 -18.69 1.16
N PHE A 259 -13.67 -18.06 0.62
CA PHE A 259 -14.94 -17.83 1.27
C PHE A 259 -16.06 -18.53 0.50
N ASP A 260 -17.04 -19.08 1.21
CA ASP A 260 -18.27 -19.59 0.60
C ASP A 260 -19.21 -18.44 0.19
N ALA A 261 -20.35 -18.80 -0.42
CA ALA A 261 -21.37 -17.86 -0.87
C ALA A 261 -21.94 -16.95 0.24
N ASN A 262 -21.82 -17.35 1.52
CA ASN A 262 -22.30 -16.58 2.66
C ASN A 262 -21.19 -15.70 3.28
N GLY A 263 -19.97 -15.74 2.72
CA GLY A 263 -18.81 -15.03 3.24
C GLY A 263 -18.11 -15.75 4.40
N SER A 264 -18.41 -17.02 4.66
CA SER A 264 -17.68 -17.80 5.67
C SER A 264 -16.33 -18.25 5.11
N GLU A 265 -15.25 -18.05 5.87
CA GLU A 265 -13.93 -18.57 5.50
C GLU A 265 -13.95 -20.11 5.53
N THR A 266 -13.60 -20.74 4.42
CA THR A 266 -13.62 -22.21 4.21
C THR A 266 -12.24 -22.79 3.99
N LEU A 267 -11.27 -21.97 3.58
CA LEU A 267 -9.87 -22.34 3.40
C LEU A 267 -8.99 -21.16 3.76
N PHE A 268 -7.89 -21.41 4.47
CA PHE A 268 -6.89 -20.39 4.78
C PHE A 268 -5.49 -21.00 4.74
N GLU A 269 -4.76 -20.65 3.69
CA GLU A 269 -3.39 -21.10 3.45
C GLU A 269 -2.39 -19.96 3.61
N LYS A 270 -1.16 -20.31 3.99
CA LYS A 270 -0.07 -19.36 4.25
C LYS A 270 1.23 -19.84 3.64
N LEU A 271 1.94 -18.92 2.99
CA LEU A 271 3.28 -19.14 2.46
C LEU A 271 4.25 -18.10 3.06
N PRO A 272 5.19 -18.49 3.94
CA PRO A 272 6.26 -17.60 4.38
C PRO A 272 7.25 -17.36 3.23
N ILE A 273 7.73 -16.12 3.12
CA ILE A 273 8.70 -15.69 2.12
C ILE A 273 10.08 -15.50 2.77
N ASP A 274 11.10 -16.10 2.19
CA ASP A 274 12.50 -15.96 2.58
C ASP A 274 13.38 -15.65 1.36
N ALA A 275 14.70 -15.56 1.58
CA ALA A 275 15.64 -15.19 0.52
C ALA A 275 15.76 -16.22 -0.63
N ASN A 276 15.12 -17.38 -0.53
CA ASN A 276 15.13 -18.42 -1.56
C ASN A 276 13.87 -18.41 -2.45
N ASN A 277 12.80 -17.71 -2.05
CA ASN A 277 11.53 -17.66 -2.78
C ASN A 277 10.96 -16.25 -2.96
N ASP A 278 11.71 -15.18 -2.67
CA ASP A 278 11.30 -13.78 -2.84
C ASP A 278 11.22 -13.29 -4.30
N VAL A 279 11.40 -14.19 -5.27
CA VAL A 279 11.13 -13.94 -6.69
C VAL A 279 9.67 -14.29 -6.98
N GLU A 280 8.94 -13.38 -7.63
CA GLU A 280 7.50 -13.51 -7.89
C GLU A 280 7.09 -14.84 -8.51
N SER A 281 7.79 -15.30 -9.55
CA SER A 281 7.50 -16.57 -10.20
C SER A 281 7.73 -17.80 -9.30
N ILE A 282 8.59 -17.69 -8.28
CA ILE A 282 8.92 -18.78 -7.38
C ILE A 282 7.83 -18.91 -6.31
N TRP A 283 7.53 -17.84 -5.55
CA TRP A 283 6.52 -17.95 -4.49
C TRP A 283 5.12 -18.19 -5.04
N THR A 284 4.78 -17.64 -6.22
CA THR A 284 3.45 -17.89 -6.84
C THR A 284 3.28 -19.34 -7.23
N THR A 285 4.33 -19.98 -7.75
CA THR A 285 4.35 -21.43 -8.03
C THR A 285 4.16 -22.24 -6.74
N GLN A 286 4.90 -21.91 -5.69
CA GLN A 286 4.78 -22.59 -4.39
C GLN A 286 3.39 -22.40 -3.76
N LEU A 287 2.80 -21.21 -3.89
CA LEU A 287 1.45 -20.95 -3.42
C LEU A 287 0.41 -21.78 -4.19
N ALA A 288 0.56 -21.88 -5.51
CA ALA A 288 -0.33 -22.69 -6.34
C ALA A 288 -0.24 -24.18 -5.97
N GLU A 289 0.97 -24.70 -5.69
CA GLU A 289 1.16 -26.06 -5.19
C GLU A 289 0.39 -26.29 -3.87
N ILE A 290 0.43 -25.33 -2.94
CA ILE A 290 -0.33 -25.39 -1.68
C ILE A 290 -1.84 -25.40 -1.96
N ILE A 291 -2.35 -24.45 -2.76
CA ILE A 291 -3.77 -24.35 -3.09
C ILE A 291 -4.27 -25.65 -3.75
N ASN A 292 -3.47 -26.23 -4.66
CA ASN A 292 -3.80 -27.44 -5.41
C ASN A 292 -3.82 -28.73 -4.56
N THR A 293 -3.42 -28.68 -3.29
CA THR A 293 -3.67 -29.78 -2.34
C THR A 293 -5.12 -29.82 -1.83
N SER A 294 -5.86 -28.72 -2.00
CA SER A 294 -7.25 -28.60 -1.59
C SER A 294 -8.19 -29.42 -2.46
N THR A 295 -9.30 -29.86 -1.88
CA THR A 295 -10.41 -30.48 -2.62
C THR A 295 -11.50 -29.50 -3.01
N ILE A 296 -11.40 -28.23 -2.59
CA ILE A 296 -12.42 -27.18 -2.80
C ILE A 296 -11.89 -25.95 -3.55
N ALA A 297 -10.57 -25.87 -3.78
CA ALA A 297 -9.93 -24.86 -4.61
C ALA A 297 -8.80 -25.46 -5.46
N GLN A 298 -8.53 -24.86 -6.61
CA GLN A 298 -7.34 -25.09 -7.44
C GLN A 298 -6.79 -23.75 -7.97
N ALA A 299 -5.51 -23.74 -8.30
CA ALA A 299 -4.79 -22.60 -8.88
C ALA A 299 -4.06 -23.05 -10.14
N GLY A 300 -4.32 -22.38 -11.25
CA GLY A 300 -3.67 -22.67 -12.52
C GLY A 300 -4.42 -22.07 -13.69
N LYS A 301 -4.08 -22.52 -14.90
CA LYS A 301 -4.79 -22.22 -16.13
C LYS A 301 -5.63 -23.42 -16.52
N GLU A 302 -6.88 -23.19 -16.87
CA GLU A 302 -7.75 -24.21 -17.42
C GLU A 302 -7.24 -24.63 -18.79
N THR A 303 -7.07 -25.94 -18.99
CA THR A 303 -6.67 -26.52 -20.26
C THR A 303 -7.91 -26.99 -21.04
N ALA A 304 -7.72 -27.36 -22.31
CA ALA A 304 -8.83 -27.74 -23.19
C ALA A 304 -9.64 -28.97 -22.69
N ASP A 305 -9.07 -29.79 -21.80
CA ASP A 305 -9.75 -30.94 -21.19
C ASP A 305 -10.44 -30.60 -19.84
N GLY A 306 -10.52 -29.32 -19.48
CA GLY A 306 -11.12 -28.86 -18.22
C GLY A 306 -10.25 -29.10 -16.98
N SER A 307 -9.03 -29.62 -17.13
CA SER A 307 -8.07 -29.72 -16.03
C SER A 307 -7.41 -28.36 -15.74
N ILE A 308 -7.13 -28.11 -14.46
CA ILE A 308 -6.42 -26.91 -14.01
C ILE A 308 -4.94 -27.25 -13.85
N THR A 309 -4.09 -26.65 -14.67
CA THR A 309 -2.64 -26.87 -14.65
C THR A 309 -1.90 -25.56 -14.43
N TRP A 310 -0.92 -25.54 -13.53
CA TRP A 310 -0.11 -24.35 -13.29
C TRP A 310 0.77 -24.01 -14.51
N ASP A 311 0.67 -22.78 -15.00
CA ASP A 311 1.52 -22.23 -16.05
C ASP A 311 2.61 -21.35 -15.43
N SER A 312 3.82 -21.91 -15.28
CA SER A 312 4.96 -21.18 -14.73
C SER A 312 5.62 -20.20 -15.70
N SER A 313 5.23 -20.24 -16.98
CA SER A 313 5.76 -19.32 -18.00
C SER A 313 5.01 -18.00 -18.05
N ASP A 314 3.74 -18.02 -17.64
CA ASP A 314 2.87 -16.84 -17.54
C ASP A 314 2.08 -16.89 -16.22
N ILE A 315 2.71 -16.41 -15.15
CA ILE A 315 2.14 -16.45 -13.81
C ILE A 315 0.83 -15.64 -13.69
N TYR A 316 0.60 -14.65 -14.56
CA TYR A 316 -0.58 -13.80 -14.54
C TYR A 316 -1.78 -14.40 -15.30
N ALA A 317 -1.55 -15.41 -16.15
CA ALA A 317 -2.60 -16.17 -16.80
C ALA A 317 -3.27 -17.21 -15.88
N ASN A 318 -2.72 -17.45 -14.69
CA ASN A 318 -3.27 -18.40 -13.74
C ASN A 318 -4.40 -17.77 -12.91
N ALA A 319 -5.47 -18.53 -12.73
CA ALA A 319 -6.64 -18.17 -11.95
C ALA A 319 -6.87 -19.13 -10.78
N VAL A 320 -7.73 -18.70 -9.86
CA VAL A 320 -8.26 -19.51 -8.78
C VAL A 320 -9.58 -20.10 -9.24
N PHE A 321 -9.72 -21.40 -9.06
CA PHE A 321 -10.95 -22.13 -9.34
C PHE A 321 -11.52 -22.71 -8.05
N ALA A 322 -12.84 -22.71 -7.91
CA ALA A 322 -13.56 -23.26 -6.76
C ALA A 322 -14.75 -24.13 -7.17
N LYS A 323 -15.13 -25.07 -6.30
CA LYS A 323 -16.29 -25.96 -6.56
C LYS A 323 -17.63 -25.23 -6.59
N ASP A 324 -17.77 -24.17 -5.78
CA ASP A 324 -18.93 -23.29 -5.81
C ASP A 324 -18.59 -22.04 -6.62
N LYS A 325 -19.40 -21.73 -7.63
CA LYS A 325 -19.22 -20.53 -8.47
C LYS A 325 -19.40 -19.22 -7.70
N ASN A 326 -20.07 -19.26 -6.56
CA ASN A 326 -20.28 -18.09 -5.71
C ASN A 326 -19.19 -17.92 -4.64
N SER A 327 -18.20 -18.82 -4.63
CA SER A 327 -17.03 -18.63 -3.78
C SER A 327 -16.27 -17.38 -4.19
N THR A 328 -15.69 -16.72 -3.20
CA THR A 328 -14.74 -15.62 -3.42
C THR A 328 -13.42 -15.96 -2.76
N PHE A 329 -12.35 -15.31 -3.18
CA PHE A 329 -11.06 -15.48 -2.53
C PHE A 329 -10.40 -14.14 -2.24
N GLN A 330 -9.46 -14.15 -1.31
CA GLN A 330 -8.57 -13.02 -1.03
C GLN A 330 -7.13 -13.50 -1.03
N LEU A 331 -6.27 -12.71 -1.66
CA LEU A 331 -4.82 -12.87 -1.61
C LEU A 331 -4.23 -11.62 -0.97
N GLU A 332 -3.53 -11.79 0.15
CA GLU A 332 -2.92 -10.69 0.90
C GLU A 332 -1.44 -10.97 1.14
N VAL A 333 -0.57 -10.01 0.82
CA VAL A 333 0.82 -10.04 1.27
C VAL A 333 0.85 -9.38 2.65
N LYS A 334 1.16 -10.16 3.68
CA LYS A 334 1.41 -9.63 5.03
C LYS A 334 2.89 -9.35 5.18
N SER A 335 3.26 -8.11 4.94
CA SER A 335 4.61 -7.69 5.24
C SER A 335 4.82 -7.67 6.75
N VAL A 336 5.97 -8.17 7.18
CA VAL A 336 6.47 -7.79 8.50
C VAL A 336 6.77 -6.30 8.42
N PRO A 337 6.38 -5.48 9.41
CA PRO A 337 6.78 -4.07 9.43
C PRO A 337 8.30 -4.01 9.26
N SER A 338 8.78 -3.35 8.19
CA SER A 338 10.20 -3.09 8.07
C SER A 338 10.55 -1.96 9.03
N ASN A 339 11.32 -2.27 10.06
CA ASN A 339 11.76 -1.30 11.05
C ASN A 339 12.65 -0.22 10.39
N SER A 340 12.26 1.04 10.49
CA SER A 340 13.06 2.20 10.14
C SER A 340 13.91 2.58 11.34
N ALA A 341 15.23 2.58 11.21
CA ALA A 341 16.09 2.99 12.32
C ALA A 341 15.74 4.42 12.80
N PRO A 342 15.83 4.69 14.12
CA PRO A 342 15.46 5.97 14.67
C PRO A 342 16.39 7.07 14.17
N THR A 343 15.86 8.28 14.04
CA THR A 343 16.65 9.48 13.71
C THR A 343 17.04 10.20 14.99
N LEU A 344 18.32 10.54 15.15
CA LEU A 344 18.84 11.24 16.32
C LEU A 344 19.27 12.65 15.94
N ASN A 345 18.70 13.65 16.61
CA ASN A 345 19.11 15.04 16.52
C ASN A 345 19.90 15.41 17.79
N ALA A 346 21.20 15.67 17.60
CA ALA A 346 22.12 16.10 18.64
C ALA A 346 23.03 17.19 18.07
N PRO A 347 23.46 18.18 18.89
CA PRO A 347 24.45 19.15 18.44
C PRO A 347 25.79 18.46 18.17
N THR A 348 26.50 18.88 17.13
CA THR A 348 27.84 18.35 16.79
C THR A 348 28.90 18.75 17.81
N SER A 349 28.75 19.94 18.40
CA SER A 349 29.63 20.43 19.46
C SER A 349 28.94 21.37 20.43
N VAL A 350 29.40 21.37 21.67
CA VAL A 350 29.03 22.34 22.71
C VAL A 350 30.28 22.86 23.41
N SER A 351 30.18 23.97 24.13
CA SER A 351 31.29 24.49 24.94
C SER A 351 30.83 24.84 26.35
N VAL A 352 31.70 24.60 27.32
CA VAL A 352 31.45 24.77 28.74
C VAL A 352 32.74 25.22 29.43
N GLU A 353 32.61 26.02 30.48
CA GLU A 353 33.75 26.42 31.30
C GLU A 353 34.20 25.25 32.19
N SER A 354 35.51 25.16 32.45
CA SER A 354 36.11 24.17 33.35
C SER A 354 35.35 24.04 34.68
N GLY A 355 35.01 22.80 35.06
CA GLY A 355 34.29 22.51 36.31
C GLY A 355 32.82 22.92 36.34
N LYS A 356 32.25 23.41 35.23
CA LYS A 356 30.82 23.76 35.12
C LYS A 356 30.03 22.65 34.45
N GLU A 357 28.71 22.69 34.65
CA GLU A 357 27.78 21.81 33.95
C GLU A 357 27.27 22.45 32.66
N VAL A 358 26.96 21.60 31.68
CA VAL A 358 26.25 21.97 30.46
C VAL A 358 25.10 20.99 30.25
N THR A 359 23.94 21.55 29.90
CA THR A 359 22.75 20.78 29.55
C THR A 359 22.61 20.74 28.03
N ILE A 360 22.60 19.54 27.48
CA ILE A 360 22.55 19.27 26.05
C ILE A 360 21.18 18.67 25.73
N ALA A 361 20.41 19.38 24.91
CA ALA A 361 19.12 18.90 24.43
C ALA A 361 19.32 17.93 23.27
N LEU A 362 18.65 16.78 23.35
CA LEU A 362 18.58 15.75 22.33
C LEU A 362 17.12 15.52 21.96
N SER A 363 16.86 15.20 20.70
CA SER A 363 15.56 14.72 20.27
C SER A 363 15.72 13.58 19.29
N ALA A 364 14.77 12.66 19.26
CA ALA A 364 14.75 11.59 18.29
C ALA A 364 13.35 11.38 17.72
N SER A 365 13.27 10.81 16.53
CA SER A 365 11.99 10.42 15.93
C SER A 365 12.14 9.09 15.23
N ASP A 366 11.04 8.35 15.22
CA ASP A 366 10.95 7.06 14.58
C ASP A 366 9.78 7.07 13.60
N ALA A 367 9.99 6.53 12.40
CA ALA A 367 8.95 6.54 11.36
C ALA A 367 7.83 5.55 11.66
N ASP A 368 8.15 4.47 12.38
CA ASP A 368 7.24 3.40 12.78
C ASP A 368 6.57 3.72 14.13
N ASN A 369 6.99 4.81 14.80
CA ASN A 369 6.57 5.27 16.12
C ASN A 369 6.91 4.28 17.23
N ASP A 370 8.01 3.55 17.07
CA ASP A 370 8.52 2.65 18.09
C ASP A 370 9.02 3.41 19.34
N ALA A 371 9.00 2.71 20.48
CA ALA A 371 9.40 3.29 21.76
C ALA A 371 10.92 3.49 21.82
N LEU A 372 11.35 4.73 22.06
CA LEU A 372 12.77 5.10 21.97
C LEU A 372 13.48 5.06 23.32
N THR A 373 14.65 4.41 23.32
CA THR A 373 15.55 4.32 24.48
C THR A 373 16.85 5.06 24.19
N PHE A 374 17.12 6.13 24.94
CA PHE A 374 18.33 6.92 24.83
C PHE A 374 19.43 6.44 25.79
N THR A 375 20.68 6.50 25.34
CA THR A 375 21.88 6.23 26.14
C THR A 375 22.96 7.27 25.85
N ALA A 376 23.86 7.50 26.82
CA ALA A 376 25.00 8.38 26.68
C ALA A 376 26.24 7.75 27.35
N SER A 377 27.42 7.93 26.76
CA SER A 377 28.68 7.38 27.30
C SER A 377 29.17 8.09 28.57
N SER A 378 28.70 9.31 28.84
CA SER A 378 29.03 10.11 30.02
C SER A 378 27.91 11.11 30.33
N GLY A 379 27.88 11.63 31.56
CA GLY A 379 26.83 12.52 32.04
C GLY A 379 25.59 11.78 32.57
N SER A 380 24.56 12.54 32.94
CA SER A 380 23.27 12.01 33.39
C SER A 380 22.16 12.39 32.42
N LEU A 381 21.32 11.41 32.07
CA LEU A 381 20.26 11.56 31.08
C LEU A 381 18.88 11.61 31.75
N SER A 382 18.05 12.57 31.35
CA SER A 382 16.63 12.62 31.69
C SER A 382 15.80 12.59 30.41
N VAL A 383 14.94 11.57 30.25
CA VAL A 383 14.16 11.33 29.02
C VAL A 383 12.69 11.69 29.28
N THR A 384 12.05 12.36 28.32
CA THR A 384 10.61 12.68 28.35
C THR A 384 10.03 12.54 26.95
N GLY A 385 9.38 11.39 26.71
CA GLY A 385 8.93 11.01 25.37
C GLY A 385 10.09 10.95 24.39
N ASN A 386 9.96 11.66 23.27
CA ASN A 386 10.94 11.69 22.18
C ASN A 386 12.08 12.71 22.38
N ASN A 387 12.17 13.31 23.56
CA ASN A 387 13.21 14.26 23.91
C ASN A 387 14.05 13.73 25.08
N ALA A 388 15.33 14.07 25.10
CA ALA A 388 16.21 13.81 26.22
C ALA A 388 17.06 15.03 26.56
N SER A 389 17.34 15.20 27.85
CA SER A 389 18.22 16.24 28.39
C SER A 389 19.42 15.56 29.02
N LEU A 390 20.60 15.77 28.43
CA LEU A 390 21.87 15.25 28.93
C LEU A 390 22.58 16.34 29.74
N VAL A 391 22.81 16.08 31.03
CA VAL A 391 23.62 16.96 31.88
C VAL A 391 25.04 16.41 31.96
N TYR A 392 26.00 17.18 31.46
CA TYR A 392 27.42 16.85 31.50
C TYR A 392 28.15 17.81 32.43
N VAL A 393 28.94 17.28 33.37
CA VAL A 393 29.79 18.09 34.27
C VAL A 393 31.22 18.03 33.74
N ALA A 394 31.74 19.19 33.32
CA ALA A 394 33.08 19.28 32.78
C ALA A 394 34.14 19.01 33.87
N PRO A 395 35.19 18.23 33.57
CA PRO A 395 36.36 18.17 34.43
C PRO A 395 37.00 19.54 34.59
N SER A 396 37.70 19.75 35.72
CA SER A 396 38.46 20.96 35.95
C SER A 396 39.76 20.94 35.14
N SER A 397 40.04 22.01 34.38
CA SER A 397 41.26 22.18 33.60
C SER A 397 41.71 23.65 33.58
N THR A 398 43.02 23.87 33.56
CA THR A 398 43.66 25.18 33.37
C THR A 398 43.91 25.54 31.91
N THR A 399 43.75 24.56 31.00
CA THR A 399 43.92 24.72 29.55
C THR A 399 42.70 24.19 28.82
N ASP A 400 42.44 24.67 27.61
CA ASP A 400 41.33 24.18 26.80
C ASP A 400 41.54 22.69 26.46
N ILE A 401 40.54 21.87 26.75
CA ILE A 401 40.53 20.44 26.42
C ILE A 401 39.23 20.07 25.70
N THR A 402 39.21 18.89 25.12
CA THR A 402 38.05 18.39 24.38
C THR A 402 37.67 17.01 24.88
N ASP A 403 36.39 16.83 25.18
CA ASP A 403 35.78 15.53 25.49
C ASP A 403 34.82 15.12 24.37
N GLN A 404 34.58 13.82 24.26
CA GLN A 404 33.62 13.25 23.31
C GLN A 404 32.56 12.44 24.06
N ILE A 405 31.29 12.72 23.76
CA ILE A 405 30.16 11.98 24.31
C ILE A 405 29.46 11.26 23.16
N LEU A 406 29.40 9.93 23.22
CA LEU A 406 28.59 9.13 22.31
C LEU A 406 27.18 9.04 22.88
N VAL A 407 26.21 9.59 22.15
CA VAL A 407 24.79 9.42 22.42
C VAL A 407 24.20 8.45 21.43
N SER A 408 23.33 7.55 21.89
CA SER A 408 22.64 6.58 21.03
C SER A 408 21.17 6.51 21.37
N VAL A 409 20.34 6.26 20.35
CA VAL A 409 18.91 5.98 20.50
C VAL A 409 18.60 4.64 19.84
N ASN A 410 17.89 3.77 20.55
CA ASN A 410 17.47 2.45 20.10
C ASN A 410 15.94 2.34 20.16
N ASP A 411 15.35 1.72 19.14
CA ASP A 411 13.91 1.49 18.98
C ASP A 411 13.47 0.07 19.42
N GLY A 412 14.38 -0.73 19.97
CA GLY A 412 14.20 -2.16 20.28
C GLY A 412 14.83 -3.11 19.25
N THR A 413 15.10 -2.63 18.03
CA THR A 413 15.59 -3.42 16.89
C THR A 413 16.89 -2.85 16.30
N ALA A 414 16.94 -1.55 16.04
CA ALA A 414 18.04 -0.81 15.44
C ALA A 414 18.52 0.34 16.36
N THR A 415 19.76 0.80 16.13
CA THR A 415 20.38 1.86 16.93
C THR A 415 21.02 2.91 16.04
N THR A 416 20.76 4.18 16.34
CA THR A 416 21.43 5.33 15.72
C THR A 416 22.24 6.08 16.78
N SER A 417 23.47 6.48 16.41
CA SER A 417 24.39 7.15 17.34
C SER A 417 24.94 8.46 16.74
N ALA A 418 25.26 9.41 17.62
CA ALA A 418 25.95 10.64 17.29
C ALA A 418 27.02 10.92 18.34
N THR A 419 28.14 11.51 17.91
CA THR A 419 29.21 11.95 18.81
C THR A 419 29.15 13.46 18.98
N ILE A 420 29.04 13.91 20.23
CA ILE A 420 29.04 15.31 20.60
C ILE A 420 30.43 15.68 21.11
N THR A 421 31.04 16.68 20.49
CA THR A 421 32.35 17.21 20.93
C THR A 421 32.13 18.32 21.96
N VAL A 422 32.59 18.12 23.20
CA VAL A 422 32.49 19.11 24.27
C VAL A 422 33.82 19.84 24.39
N THR A 423 33.85 21.12 24.02
CA THR A 423 35.02 21.99 24.22
C THR A 423 34.98 22.60 25.60
N ILE A 424 35.87 22.13 26.47
CA ILE A 424 35.99 22.61 27.84
C ILE A 424 37.02 23.73 27.84
N LYS A 425 36.54 24.95 28.06
CA LYS A 425 37.43 26.11 28.18
C LYS A 425 38.15 26.03 29.52
N GLY A 426 39.47 25.98 29.46
CA GLY A 426 40.29 26.03 30.65
C GLY A 426 40.01 27.34 31.37
N ALA A 427 40.08 27.35 32.70
CA ALA A 427 39.89 28.58 33.49
C ALA A 427 40.99 29.65 33.27
N GLY A 428 41.84 29.45 32.26
CA GLY A 428 43.14 30.08 32.09
C GLY A 428 44.12 29.66 33.17
N ALA A 429 45.41 29.83 32.92
CA ALA A 429 46.29 30.15 34.03
C ALA A 429 45.83 31.53 34.55
N VAL A 430 45.14 31.58 35.69
CA VAL A 430 44.74 32.86 36.29
C VAL A 430 46.03 33.67 36.48
N GLY A 431 46.14 34.81 35.77
CA GLY A 431 47.45 35.43 35.65
C GLY A 431 47.52 36.76 34.95
N GLU A 432 46.64 37.72 35.26
CA GLU A 432 47.01 39.12 35.00
C GLU A 432 48.33 39.40 35.72
N THR A 433 49.36 39.76 34.95
CA THR A 433 50.67 40.14 35.47
C THR A 433 51.03 41.50 34.89
N ASN A 434 51.14 42.51 35.75
CA ASN A 434 51.65 43.83 35.39
C ASN A 434 52.97 44.16 36.12
N TRP A 435 53.47 43.21 36.94
CA TRP A 435 54.83 43.26 37.46
C TRP A 435 55.86 43.01 36.36
N SER A 436 56.99 43.72 36.40
CA SER A 436 58.13 43.55 35.50
C SER A 436 59.43 43.61 36.29
N ALA A 437 60.33 42.65 36.03
CA ALA A 437 61.64 42.60 36.67
C ALA A 437 62.53 43.83 36.38
N ASP A 438 62.29 44.52 35.27
CA ASP A 438 63.09 45.67 34.84
C ASP A 438 62.55 47.02 35.37
N THR A 439 61.39 47.01 36.00
CA THR A 439 60.76 48.19 36.59
C THR A 439 61.19 48.36 38.05
N VAL A 440 61.46 49.61 38.43
CA VAL A 440 61.68 49.98 39.83
C VAL A 440 60.33 50.25 40.48
N TYR A 441 60.08 49.62 41.63
CA TYR A 441 58.89 49.84 42.45
C TYR A 441 59.29 50.44 43.80
N LEU A 442 58.55 51.45 44.25
CA LEU A 442 58.73 52.11 45.54
C LEU A 442 57.75 51.55 46.58
N GLY A 443 58.02 51.81 47.86
CA GLY A 443 57.11 51.40 48.94
C GLY A 443 55.70 51.97 48.72
N GLY A 444 54.70 51.09 48.69
CA GLY A 444 53.29 51.40 48.40
C GLY A 444 52.85 51.07 46.98
N ASP A 445 53.77 50.83 46.04
CA ASP A 445 53.43 50.47 44.66
C ASP A 445 52.76 49.10 44.60
N LYS A 446 51.77 48.97 43.71
CA LYS A 446 50.97 47.76 43.56
C LYS A 446 51.17 47.11 42.21
N VAL A 447 51.33 45.79 42.20
CA VAL A 447 51.42 44.98 40.99
C VAL A 447 50.54 43.75 41.11
N THR A 448 49.91 43.34 40.02
CA THR A 448 49.31 42.03 39.88
C THR A 448 50.38 41.07 39.35
N HIS A 449 50.52 39.91 39.98
CA HIS A 449 51.38 38.81 39.52
C HIS A 449 50.62 37.50 39.69
N LEU A 450 50.49 36.73 38.61
CA LEU A 450 49.70 35.50 38.59
C LEU A 450 48.28 35.67 39.20
N GLY A 451 47.65 36.81 38.91
CA GLY A 451 46.28 37.12 39.35
C GLY A 451 46.13 37.60 40.80
N THR A 452 47.23 37.75 41.55
CA THR A 452 47.22 38.30 42.91
C THR A 452 47.86 39.70 42.93
N THR A 453 47.19 40.68 43.55
CA THR A 453 47.77 42.02 43.75
C THR A 453 48.72 42.00 44.95
N TYR A 454 49.92 42.53 44.78
CA TYR A 454 50.94 42.69 45.81
C TYR A 454 51.31 44.15 45.97
N THR A 455 51.51 44.59 47.22
CA THR A 455 52.03 45.90 47.57
C THR A 455 53.51 45.80 47.96
N ALA A 456 54.38 46.56 47.29
CA ALA A 456 55.79 46.70 47.62
C ALA A 456 55.92 47.39 49.00
N GLN A 457 56.70 46.81 49.90
CA GLN A 457 56.90 47.35 51.25
C GLN A 457 57.99 48.42 51.29
N TRP A 458 58.95 48.35 50.36
CA TRP A 458 60.03 49.30 50.17
C TRP A 458 60.54 49.20 48.72
N TRP A 459 61.58 49.98 48.39
CA TRP A 459 62.20 49.99 47.07
C TRP A 459 62.60 48.57 46.61
N THR A 460 62.22 48.19 45.39
CA THR A 460 62.63 46.92 44.77
C THR A 460 62.77 47.02 43.25
N LYS A 461 63.65 46.19 42.68
CA LYS A 461 63.81 45.97 41.24
C LYS A 461 64.23 44.52 41.02
N GLY A 462 63.51 43.79 40.18
CA GLY A 462 63.83 42.40 39.81
C GLY A 462 63.40 41.32 40.81
N GLU A 463 62.97 41.66 42.03
CA GLU A 463 62.47 40.67 43.00
C GLU A 463 61.00 40.33 42.71
N GLU A 464 60.68 39.05 42.57
CA GLU A 464 59.37 38.58 42.10
C GLU A 464 58.30 38.56 43.22
N PRO A 465 57.08 39.10 42.99
CA PRO A 465 55.98 39.02 43.94
C PRO A 465 55.59 37.58 44.29
N GLY A 466 55.28 37.33 45.55
CA GLY A 466 54.98 35.99 46.07
C GLY A 466 56.21 35.15 46.46
N THR A 467 57.42 35.57 46.09
CA THR A 467 58.67 34.88 46.47
C THR A 467 59.53 35.70 47.44
N SER A 468 59.64 37.02 47.24
CA SER A 468 60.42 37.91 48.12
C SER A 468 59.55 38.58 49.18
N SER A 469 60.14 38.80 50.37
CA SER A 469 59.48 39.47 51.48
C SER A 469 59.16 40.95 51.23
N VAL A 470 59.73 41.55 50.18
CA VAL A 470 59.43 42.93 49.76
C VAL A 470 58.01 43.10 49.23
N TRP A 471 57.38 42.02 48.77
CA TRP A 471 56.00 42.02 48.27
C TRP A 471 55.06 41.41 49.31
N VAL A 472 53.98 42.12 49.65
CA VAL A 472 52.90 41.61 50.51
C VAL A 472 51.64 41.50 49.68
N ALA A 473 51.02 40.32 49.67
CA ALA A 473 49.76 40.12 48.96
C ALA A 473 48.66 40.98 49.60
N ASP A 474 47.96 41.75 48.78
CA ASP A 474 46.77 42.47 49.21
C ASP A 474 45.65 41.48 49.45
N LYS A 475 44.89 41.68 50.53
CA LYS A 475 43.62 40.99 50.75
C LYS A 475 42.61 41.48 49.73
N ALA A 476 41.86 40.56 49.12
CA ALA A 476 40.73 40.94 48.28
C ALA A 476 39.67 41.71 49.11
N PRO A 477 38.84 42.57 48.50
CA PRO A 477 37.71 43.16 49.20
C PRO A 477 36.83 42.04 49.78
N ASN A 478 36.65 42.02 51.11
CA ASN A 478 35.96 40.99 51.89
C ASN A 478 36.72 39.68 52.15
N ASP A 479 38.03 39.60 51.86
CA ASP A 479 38.85 38.47 52.30
C ASP A 479 39.20 38.59 53.78
N THR A 480 38.38 37.91 54.59
CA THR A 480 38.59 37.84 56.02
C THR A 480 39.54 36.71 56.39
N GLU A 481 39.99 35.81 55.51
CA GLU A 481 40.80 34.65 55.92
C GLU A 481 42.23 35.05 56.39
N TRP A 482 42.79 34.30 57.33
CA TRP A 482 44.15 34.52 57.82
C TRP A 482 45.17 33.92 56.85
N SER A 483 46.19 34.71 56.49
CA SER A 483 47.29 34.31 55.61
C SER A 483 48.62 34.55 56.31
N THR A 484 49.51 33.55 56.25
CA THR A 484 50.85 33.61 56.85
C THR A 484 51.71 34.74 56.25
N ASN A 485 51.44 35.13 55.01
CA ASN A 485 52.21 36.14 54.30
C ASN A 485 51.60 37.54 54.37
N ALA A 486 50.40 37.68 54.96
CA ALA A 486 49.75 38.96 55.17
C ALA A 486 50.27 39.63 56.46
N THR A 487 50.39 40.95 56.42
CA THR A 487 50.65 41.78 57.60
C THR A 487 49.33 42.27 58.18
N TYR A 488 49.21 42.28 59.50
CA TYR A 488 48.02 42.73 60.21
C TYR A 488 48.43 43.78 61.24
N SER A 489 47.80 44.94 61.21
CA SER A 489 47.98 46.04 62.15
C SER A 489 46.97 45.94 63.31
N SER A 490 47.18 46.74 64.36
CA SER A 490 46.26 46.79 65.50
C SER A 490 44.82 47.06 65.03
N GLY A 491 43.90 46.17 65.38
CA GLY A 491 42.48 46.25 65.03
C GLY A 491 42.08 45.46 63.78
N ASP A 492 43.03 45.01 62.97
CA ASP A 492 42.73 44.20 61.79
C ASP A 492 42.17 42.84 62.18
N THR A 493 41.23 42.32 61.38
CA THR A 493 40.58 41.02 61.62
C THR A 493 41.01 39.96 60.61
N ALA A 494 41.08 38.71 61.08
CA ALA A 494 41.40 37.54 60.27
C ALA A 494 40.64 36.29 60.77
N THR A 495 40.14 35.48 59.85
CA THR A 495 39.42 34.23 60.10
C THR A 495 40.39 33.08 59.91
N TYR A 496 40.62 32.27 60.94
CA TYR A 496 41.48 31.10 60.86
C TYR A 496 40.77 29.91 61.50
N LYS A 497 40.67 28.79 60.76
CA LYS A 497 39.93 27.58 61.20
C LYS A 497 38.51 27.88 61.69
N GLY A 498 37.80 28.75 60.96
CA GLY A 498 36.40 29.10 61.22
C GLY A 498 36.16 30.05 62.40
N LYS A 499 37.21 30.63 63.00
CA LYS A 499 37.09 31.64 64.07
C LYS A 499 37.74 32.95 63.66
N THR A 500 37.16 34.07 64.09
CA THR A 500 37.68 35.41 63.81
C THR A 500 38.60 35.87 64.93
N TYR A 501 39.73 36.46 64.57
CA TYR A 501 40.74 36.99 65.45
C TYR A 501 41.02 38.45 65.11
N THR A 502 41.26 39.27 66.11
CA THR A 502 41.69 40.67 65.96
C THR A 502 43.15 40.80 66.38
N ALA A 503 43.97 41.46 65.56
CA ALA A 503 45.36 41.75 65.88
C ALA A 503 45.45 42.87 66.94
N LYS A 504 46.24 42.64 68.00
CA LYS A 504 46.49 43.59 69.10
C LYS A 504 47.55 44.63 68.75
N TRP A 505 48.45 44.29 67.84
CA TRP A 505 49.52 45.12 67.28
C TRP A 505 50.01 44.49 65.97
N TRP A 506 50.97 45.13 65.30
CA TRP A 506 51.49 44.66 64.01
C TRP A 506 52.04 43.23 64.09
N THR A 507 51.61 42.33 63.20
CA THR A 507 52.08 40.94 63.10
C THR A 507 52.12 40.45 61.65
N LYS A 508 53.06 39.54 61.35
CA LYS A 508 53.17 38.80 60.09
C LYS A 508 53.61 37.37 60.40
N GLY A 509 52.89 36.39 59.87
CA GLY A 509 53.24 34.97 60.04
C GLY A 509 52.84 34.32 61.37
N ASP A 510 52.45 35.09 62.40
CA ASP A 510 52.00 34.52 63.68
C ASP A 510 50.63 33.84 63.54
N VAL A 511 50.57 32.54 63.84
CA VAL A 511 49.35 31.72 63.70
C VAL A 511 48.31 32.09 64.78
N PRO A 512 47.06 32.42 64.43
CA PRO A 512 46.07 32.96 65.39
C PRO A 512 45.73 32.07 66.58
N THR A 513 45.84 30.74 66.44
CA THR A 513 45.56 29.78 67.52
C THR A 513 46.64 29.68 68.59
N ASN A 514 47.85 30.18 68.33
CA ASN A 514 48.99 30.00 69.25
C ASN A 514 49.08 31.08 70.34
N GLY A 515 48.13 32.03 70.38
CA GLY A 515 48.20 33.19 71.27
C GLY A 515 49.27 34.20 70.83
N GLY A 516 49.44 35.29 71.59
CA GLY A 516 50.36 36.38 71.25
C GLY A 516 49.66 37.59 70.64
N PRO A 517 50.00 38.02 69.40
CA PRO A 517 49.46 39.23 68.78
C PRO A 517 47.97 39.13 68.45
N TRP A 518 47.36 37.94 68.54
CA TRP A 518 45.96 37.70 68.22
C TRP A 518 45.07 37.62 69.46
N HIS A 519 43.88 38.21 69.36
CA HIS A 519 42.77 38.05 70.30
C HIS A 519 41.59 37.38 69.57
N ALA A 520 41.11 36.24 70.04
CA ALA A 520 39.93 35.60 69.46
C ALA A 520 38.69 36.46 69.77
N VAL A 521 37.93 36.79 68.75
CA VAL A 521 36.61 37.39 68.89
C VAL A 521 35.64 36.25 69.16
N LEU A 522 34.96 36.28 70.31
CA LEU A 522 33.96 35.27 70.69
C LEU A 522 32.74 35.30 69.77
#